data_AF-A0A953NZK6-F1
#
_entry.id   AF-A0A953NZK6-F1
#
_cell.length_a   1.000
_cell.length_b   1.000
_cell.length_c   1.000
_cell.angle_alpha   90.00
_cell.angle_beta   90.00
_cell.angle_gamma   90.00
#
_symmetry.space_group_name_H-M   'P 1'
#
loop_
_entity.id
_entity.type
_entity.pdbx_description
1 polymer ?
#
loop_
_entity_poly.entity_id
_entity_poly.type
_entity_poly.pdbx_seq_one_letter_code
_entity_poly.pdbx_strand_id
1 'polypeptide(L)'
;MNKLTLFILLLAGFAVQAQTAQNAKPADLPDRPNHVFDDDGGAVQIVPRNSAAPTTEKTFHGGAVMKSVCQVSIFLGSGWGDQQARARETALLDLSTGSNGSLSSELQKHGIKSAPSAPSQEDFSDLAKSPAPLNDLAIQRRLADMIEKKAVAAPTAETVFVVFLAPGLHSSLGAHQGGRDFAAYHNFFHAAAGEVRYVVVPFDSNPETHRQAAAQAFVNTALNPTGNGWF
;
A
#
# COMPACT_ATOMS: atom_id res chain seq x y z
N MET A 1 30.98 -18.08 71.58
CA MET A 1 29.61 -17.93 71.09
C MET A 1 29.62 -16.98 69.90
N ASN A 2 29.44 -17.51 68.69
CA ASN A 2 28.61 -16.97 67.60
C ASN A 2 29.07 -17.57 66.28
N LYS A 3 28.15 -18.31 65.69
CA LYS A 3 28.23 -18.98 64.39
C LYS A 3 28.17 -17.91 63.30
N LEU A 4 29.02 -17.99 62.28
CA LEU A 4 28.64 -17.49 60.96
C LEU A 4 29.12 -18.46 59.88
N THR A 5 28.12 -18.97 59.19
CA THR A 5 28.13 -20.03 58.20
C THR A 5 28.10 -19.40 56.81
N LEU A 6 28.96 -19.89 55.91
CA LEU A 6 28.72 -20.21 54.49
C LEU A 6 27.91 -19.23 53.60
N PHE A 7 28.50 -18.81 52.48
CA PHE A 7 28.06 -19.13 51.09
C PHE A 7 28.75 -18.20 50.08
N ILE A 8 29.71 -18.73 49.31
CA ILE A 8 30.13 -18.16 48.02
C ILE A 8 29.99 -19.29 47.01
N LEU A 9 28.91 -19.27 46.22
CA LEU A 9 28.76 -20.09 45.03
C LEU A 9 27.79 -19.42 44.05
N LEU A 10 28.20 -19.45 42.78
CA LEU A 10 27.46 -19.17 41.55
C LEU A 10 27.07 -17.72 41.22
N LEU A 11 27.99 -17.03 40.55
CA LEU A 11 27.68 -15.99 39.56
C LEU A 11 28.15 -16.48 38.19
N ALA A 12 27.39 -17.39 37.59
CA ALA A 12 27.53 -17.76 36.18
C ALA A 12 26.21 -18.32 35.68
N GLY A 13 25.34 -17.49 35.11
CA GLY A 13 24.09 -17.99 34.55
C GLY A 13 23.00 -16.98 34.22
N PHE A 14 23.31 -15.80 33.67
CA PHE A 14 22.27 -14.89 33.16
C PHE A 14 22.69 -14.11 31.91
N ALA A 15 23.40 -14.75 30.97
CA ALA A 15 23.82 -14.09 29.72
C ALA A 15 23.46 -14.86 28.44
N VAL A 16 22.44 -15.74 28.47
CA VAL A 16 22.07 -16.55 27.29
C VAL A 16 20.64 -16.33 26.78
N GLN A 17 19.78 -15.58 27.49
CA GLN A 17 18.37 -15.42 27.08
C GLN A 17 18.01 -14.09 26.39
N ALA A 18 18.96 -13.18 26.18
CA ALA A 18 18.66 -11.89 25.56
C ALA A 18 18.75 -11.89 24.02
N GLN A 19 19.27 -12.94 23.38
CA GLN A 19 19.56 -12.94 21.93
C GLN A 19 18.48 -13.60 21.06
N THR A 20 17.48 -14.28 21.63
CA THR A 20 16.40 -14.91 20.85
C THR A 20 15.18 -13.99 20.63
N ALA A 21 15.10 -12.84 21.30
CA ALA A 21 13.96 -11.92 21.18
C ALA A 21 14.04 -10.95 19.98
N GLN A 22 15.17 -10.86 19.27
CA GLN A 22 15.34 -9.91 18.15
C GLN A 22 14.92 -10.45 16.78
N ASN A 23 14.57 -11.73 16.65
CA ASN A 23 14.16 -12.33 15.37
C ASN A 23 12.77 -13.00 15.40
N ALA A 24 12.00 -12.83 16.47
CA ALA A 24 10.62 -13.31 16.50
C ALA A 24 9.75 -12.32 15.70
N LYS A 25 9.25 -12.76 14.54
CA LYS A 25 8.18 -12.07 13.83
C LYS A 25 7.02 -11.82 14.79
N PRO A 26 6.47 -10.59 14.89
CA PRO A 26 5.27 -10.34 15.67
C PRO A 26 4.19 -11.35 15.25
N ALA A 27 3.53 -11.98 16.22
CA ALA A 27 2.50 -13.00 15.97
C ALA A 27 1.27 -12.49 15.17
N ASP A 28 1.24 -11.18 14.88
CA ASP A 28 0.11 -10.44 14.32
C ASP A 28 0.35 -9.94 12.87
N LEU A 29 1.36 -10.48 12.18
CA LEU A 29 1.64 -10.14 10.77
C LEU A 29 1.44 -11.37 9.86
N PRO A 30 0.93 -11.21 8.63
CA PRO A 30 0.90 -12.28 7.62
C PRO A 30 2.28 -12.86 7.33
N ASP A 31 2.39 -14.16 7.04
CA ASP A 31 3.67 -14.87 6.70
C ASP A 31 4.27 -14.47 5.33
N ARG A 32 4.03 -13.24 4.89
CA ARG A 32 4.48 -12.72 3.60
C ARG A 32 5.19 -11.37 3.81
N PRO A 33 6.30 -11.12 3.11
CA PRO A 33 7.02 -9.85 3.23
C PRO A 33 6.09 -8.70 2.82
N ASN A 34 6.17 -7.58 3.56
CA ASN A 34 5.39 -6.36 3.30
C ASN A 34 3.88 -6.60 3.21
N HIS A 35 3.33 -7.53 3.99
CA HIS A 35 1.89 -7.67 4.17
C HIS A 35 1.48 -7.33 5.59
N VAL A 36 0.29 -6.77 5.73
CA VAL A 36 -0.38 -6.47 7.01
C VAL A 36 -1.83 -6.96 6.94
N PHE A 37 -2.49 -7.13 8.09
CA PHE A 37 -3.92 -7.37 8.11
C PHE A 37 -4.69 -6.04 8.00
N ASP A 38 -5.76 -6.03 7.19
CA ASP A 38 -6.68 -4.90 7.08
C ASP A 38 -7.79 -4.97 8.14
N ASP A 39 -8.82 -4.12 7.99
CA ASP A 39 -9.94 -4.00 8.90
C ASP A 39 -10.86 -5.24 8.97
N ASP A 40 -10.80 -6.15 7.98
CA ASP A 40 -11.60 -7.39 7.96
C ASP A 40 -10.78 -8.68 8.16
N GLY A 41 -9.46 -8.54 8.34
CA GLY A 41 -8.52 -9.64 8.52
C GLY A 41 -7.92 -10.16 7.22
N GLY A 42 -8.23 -9.53 6.08
CA GLY A 42 -7.58 -9.74 4.80
C GLY A 42 -6.10 -9.33 4.85
N ALA A 43 -5.25 -10.09 4.14
CA ALA A 43 -3.83 -9.74 4.02
C ALA A 43 -3.63 -8.76 2.87
N VAL A 44 -3.15 -7.57 3.17
CA VAL A 44 -2.93 -6.46 2.22
C VAL A 44 -1.45 -6.22 2.04
N GLN A 45 -1.01 -6.08 0.79
CA GLN A 45 0.39 -5.79 0.48
C GLN A 45 0.64 -4.28 0.53
N ILE A 46 1.65 -3.88 1.30
CA ILE A 46 2.05 -2.49 1.51
C ILE A 46 3.36 -2.16 0.79
N VAL A 47 3.57 -0.88 0.52
CA VAL A 47 4.88 -0.29 0.25
C VAL A 47 5.35 0.33 1.57
N PRO A 48 6.38 -0.22 2.24
CA PRO A 48 6.88 0.33 3.49
C PRO A 48 7.38 1.77 3.32
N ARG A 49 7.24 2.62 4.36
CA ARG A 49 7.69 4.02 4.27
C ARG A 49 9.20 4.16 4.08
N ASN A 50 9.97 3.28 4.73
CA ASN A 50 11.44 3.37 4.83
C ASN A 50 12.17 2.27 4.06
N SER A 51 11.53 1.60 3.10
CA SER A 51 12.20 0.56 2.34
C SER A 51 13.21 1.16 1.36
N ALA A 52 14.49 0.86 1.57
CA ALA A 52 15.47 0.91 0.50
C ALA A 52 15.01 0.00 -0.64
N ALA A 53 15.38 0.32 -1.89
CA ALA A 53 15.06 -0.53 -3.04
C ALA A 53 15.47 -1.98 -2.72
N PRO A 54 14.60 -2.98 -2.94
CA PRO A 54 14.93 -4.36 -2.62
C PRO A 54 16.20 -4.76 -3.37
N THR A 55 17.24 -5.15 -2.63
CA THR A 55 18.52 -5.61 -3.18
C THR A 55 18.49 -7.08 -3.60
N THR A 56 17.41 -7.79 -3.28
CA THR A 56 17.16 -9.18 -3.65
C THR A 56 16.23 -9.22 -4.85
N GLU A 57 16.55 -10.07 -5.83
CA GLU A 57 15.68 -10.30 -6.98
C GLU A 57 14.32 -10.86 -6.51
N LYS A 58 13.25 -10.11 -6.78
CA LYS A 58 11.86 -10.51 -6.51
C LYS A 58 11.57 -11.82 -7.27
N THR A 59 11.43 -12.94 -6.56
CA THR A 59 11.15 -14.23 -7.19
C THR A 59 9.66 -14.49 -7.11
N PHE A 60 8.98 -14.56 -8.25
CA PHE A 60 7.53 -14.79 -8.25
C PHE A 60 7.20 -16.21 -7.78
N HIS A 61 6.46 -16.33 -6.68
CA HIS A 61 6.07 -17.61 -6.08
C HIS A 61 4.64 -18.06 -6.47
N GLY A 62 4.22 -17.78 -7.71
CA GLY A 62 2.89 -18.11 -8.22
C GLY A 62 1.83 -17.06 -7.89
N GLY A 63 0.61 -17.24 -8.41
CA GLY A 63 -0.49 -16.26 -8.31
C GLY A 63 -0.95 -15.77 -9.68
N ALA A 64 -2.00 -14.96 -9.71
CA ALA A 64 -2.41 -14.28 -10.93
C ALA A 64 -1.43 -13.15 -11.27
N VAL A 65 -1.30 -12.81 -12.55
CA VAL A 65 -0.58 -11.62 -13.02
C VAL A 65 -1.46 -10.95 -14.07
N MET A 66 -1.52 -9.62 -14.07
CA MET A 66 -2.27 -8.86 -15.08
C MET A 66 -1.55 -8.96 -16.44
N LYS A 67 -2.31 -9.05 -17.54
CA LYS A 67 -1.74 -9.06 -18.90
C LYS A 67 -1.50 -7.66 -19.46
N SER A 68 -2.30 -6.72 -18.99
CA SER A 68 -2.28 -5.30 -19.33
C SER A 68 -2.74 -4.52 -18.11
N VAL A 69 -2.26 -3.29 -17.95
CA VAL A 69 -2.63 -2.42 -16.85
C VAL A 69 -3.00 -1.02 -17.37
N CYS A 70 -4.14 -0.52 -16.90
CA CYS A 70 -4.72 0.78 -17.19
C CYS A 70 -5.03 1.49 -15.88
N GLN A 71 -4.41 2.64 -15.66
CA GLN A 71 -4.61 3.45 -14.46
C GLN A 71 -5.88 4.30 -14.57
N VAL A 72 -6.69 4.32 -13.52
CA VAL A 72 -7.75 5.31 -13.29
C VAL A 72 -7.37 6.10 -12.04
N SER A 73 -6.98 7.36 -12.19
CA SER A 73 -6.53 8.21 -11.07
C SER A 73 -7.70 8.86 -10.36
N ILE A 74 -7.72 8.79 -9.03
CA ILE A 74 -8.73 9.43 -8.18
C ILE A 74 -8.03 10.33 -7.16
N PHE A 75 -8.28 11.64 -7.23
CA PHE A 75 -7.76 12.63 -6.29
C PHE A 75 -8.80 12.87 -5.19
N LEU A 76 -8.61 12.22 -4.05
CA LEU A 76 -9.60 12.13 -2.99
C LEU A 76 -9.31 13.10 -1.84
N GLY A 77 -10.25 14.00 -1.58
CA GLY A 77 -10.24 14.97 -0.49
C GLY A 77 -10.15 16.41 -0.97
N SER A 78 -10.75 17.33 -0.21
CA SER A 78 -10.79 18.76 -0.52
C SER A 78 -9.41 19.42 -0.70
N GLY A 79 -8.36 18.90 -0.06
CA GLY A 79 -6.99 19.45 -0.18
C GLY A 79 -6.37 19.35 -1.58
N TRP A 80 -6.94 18.58 -2.51
CA TRP A 80 -6.56 18.62 -3.93
C TRP A 80 -7.03 19.90 -4.65
N GLY A 81 -7.97 20.64 -4.06
CA GLY A 81 -8.34 21.97 -4.55
C GLY A 81 -7.23 23.02 -4.41
N ASP A 82 -6.23 22.78 -3.55
CA ASP A 82 -5.12 23.70 -3.33
C ASP A 82 -4.11 23.64 -4.48
N GLN A 83 -3.66 24.81 -4.94
CA GLN A 83 -2.75 24.94 -6.09
C GLN A 83 -1.45 24.12 -5.93
N GLN A 84 -0.90 24.03 -4.71
CA GLN A 84 0.33 23.29 -4.45
C GLN A 84 0.14 21.77 -4.57
N ALA A 85 -1.00 21.24 -4.13
CA ALA A 85 -1.33 19.83 -4.31
C ALA A 85 -1.62 19.56 -5.79
N ARG A 86 -2.45 20.40 -6.41
CA ARG A 86 -2.87 20.27 -7.81
C ARG A 86 -1.71 20.31 -8.82
N ALA A 87 -0.66 21.07 -8.54
CA ALA A 87 0.55 21.09 -9.35
C ALA A 87 1.24 19.71 -9.49
N ARG A 88 0.90 18.74 -8.63
CA ARG A 88 1.47 17.39 -8.65
C ARG A 88 0.69 16.41 -9.53
N GLU A 89 -0.56 16.71 -9.87
CA GLU A 89 -1.48 15.75 -10.52
C GLU A 89 -0.91 15.21 -11.83
N THR A 90 -0.35 16.07 -12.68
CA THR A 90 0.24 15.66 -13.96
C THR A 90 1.28 14.55 -13.81
N ALA A 91 2.10 14.59 -12.75
CA ALA A 91 3.11 13.57 -12.50
C ALA A 91 2.54 12.26 -11.91
N LEU A 92 1.27 12.28 -11.49
CA LEU A 92 0.55 11.16 -10.87
C LEU A 92 -0.45 10.51 -11.83
N LEU A 93 -0.84 11.17 -12.93
CA LEU A 93 -1.83 10.67 -13.90
C LEU A 93 -1.39 9.42 -14.65
N ASP A 94 -0.08 9.22 -14.82
CA ASP A 94 0.49 8.05 -15.49
C ASP A 94 1.75 7.57 -14.77
N LEU A 95 1.57 6.55 -13.93
CA LEU A 95 2.66 5.95 -13.17
C LEU A 95 3.51 4.98 -14.00
N SER A 96 3.03 4.61 -15.20
CA SER A 96 3.69 3.62 -16.08
C SER A 96 4.83 4.22 -16.91
N THR A 97 4.80 5.53 -17.15
CA THR A 97 5.78 6.25 -17.99
C THR A 97 6.75 7.13 -17.21
N GLY A 98 6.39 7.57 -15.99
CA GLY A 98 7.19 8.52 -15.23
C GLY A 98 8.21 7.90 -14.26
N SER A 99 8.11 6.62 -13.92
CA SER A 99 8.98 5.98 -12.91
C SER A 99 10.40 5.75 -13.44
N ASN A 100 11.41 5.89 -12.57
CA ASN A 100 12.81 5.55 -12.92
C ASN A 100 12.78 4.18 -13.61
N GLY A 101 13.34 4.07 -14.83
CA GLY A 101 13.01 3.03 -15.83
C GLY A 101 12.95 1.56 -15.34
N SER A 102 13.51 1.28 -14.17
CA SER A 102 13.31 0.05 -13.38
C SER A 102 11.85 -0.44 -13.25
N LEU A 103 10.86 0.41 -12.94
CA LEU A 103 9.48 -0.06 -12.72
C LEU A 103 8.76 -0.43 -14.02
N SER A 104 8.95 0.36 -15.07
CA SER A 104 8.48 0.01 -16.42
C SER A 104 9.19 -1.25 -16.94
N SER A 105 10.48 -1.43 -16.62
CA SER A 105 11.21 -2.65 -16.98
C SER A 105 10.71 -3.89 -16.25
N GLU A 106 10.21 -3.74 -15.01
CA GLU A 106 9.61 -4.84 -14.26
C GLU A 106 8.31 -5.31 -14.92
N LEU A 107 7.41 -4.39 -15.30
CA LEU A 107 6.20 -4.73 -16.06
C LEU A 107 6.54 -5.47 -17.36
N GLN A 108 7.55 -4.99 -18.09
CA GLN A 108 8.02 -5.62 -19.32
C GLN A 108 8.64 -7.02 -19.09
N LYS A 109 9.41 -7.21 -18.02
CA LYS A 109 10.01 -8.49 -17.64
C LYS A 109 8.94 -9.57 -17.46
N HIS A 110 7.77 -9.20 -16.94
CA HIS A 110 6.62 -10.10 -16.74
C HIS A 110 5.60 -10.07 -17.89
N GLY A 111 5.93 -9.42 -19.02
CA GLY A 111 5.07 -9.37 -20.21
C GLY A 111 3.78 -8.56 -20.04
N ILE A 112 3.72 -7.69 -19.04
CA ILE A 112 2.57 -6.83 -18.75
C ILE A 112 2.62 -5.60 -19.64
N LYS A 113 1.56 -5.35 -20.40
CA LYS A 113 1.45 -4.17 -21.25
C LYS A 113 0.92 -2.97 -20.45
N SER A 114 1.48 -1.78 -20.68
CA SER A 114 0.88 -0.54 -20.17
C SER A 114 -0.10 0.00 -21.19
N ALA A 115 -1.35 0.17 -20.80
CA ALA A 115 -2.35 0.90 -21.57
C ALA A 115 -2.35 2.39 -21.17
N PRO A 116 -2.78 3.30 -22.05
CA PRO A 116 -2.94 4.71 -21.69
C PRO A 116 -3.87 4.87 -20.48
N SER A 117 -3.51 5.76 -19.55
CA SER A 117 -4.36 6.08 -18.41
C SER A 117 -5.74 6.57 -18.86
N ALA A 118 -6.76 6.15 -18.12
CA ALA A 118 -8.11 6.67 -18.26
C ALA A 118 -8.21 8.10 -17.70
N PRO A 119 -9.29 8.85 -18.02
CA PRO A 119 -9.56 10.15 -17.39
C PRO A 119 -9.55 10.04 -15.86
N SER A 120 -8.95 11.03 -15.20
CA SER A 120 -8.94 11.10 -13.74
C SER A 120 -10.27 11.60 -13.20
N GLN A 121 -10.54 11.28 -11.94
CA GLN A 121 -11.66 11.79 -11.16
C GLN A 121 -11.16 12.58 -9.96
N GLU A 122 -11.77 13.73 -9.71
CA GLU A 122 -11.55 14.52 -8.50
C GLU A 122 -12.74 14.38 -7.56
N ASP A 123 -12.48 14.25 -6.26
CA ASP A 123 -13.51 14.28 -5.25
C ASP A 123 -13.10 15.19 -4.09
N PHE A 124 -13.65 16.40 -4.06
CA PHE A 124 -13.33 17.42 -3.07
C PHE A 124 -14.13 17.31 -1.77
N SER A 125 -14.64 16.12 -1.42
CA SER A 125 -15.29 15.89 -0.14
C SER A 125 -14.37 16.32 1.01
N ASP A 126 -14.93 17.02 2.00
CA ASP A 126 -14.21 17.42 3.21
C ASP A 126 -14.15 16.25 4.21
N LEU A 127 -13.31 15.27 3.89
CA LEU A 127 -13.16 14.05 4.67
C LEU A 127 -12.43 14.29 6.00
N ALA A 128 -11.68 15.39 6.13
CA ALA A 128 -10.99 15.74 7.38
C ALA A 128 -11.99 16.08 8.51
N LYS A 129 -13.22 16.50 8.16
CA LYS A 129 -14.31 16.75 9.12
C LYS A 129 -15.17 15.51 9.39
N SER A 130 -14.91 14.39 8.72
CA SER A 130 -15.62 13.15 9.00
C SER A 130 -15.23 12.61 10.39
N PRO A 131 -16.19 12.25 11.26
CA PRO A 131 -15.88 11.62 12.53
C PRO A 131 -15.37 10.17 12.36
N ALA A 132 -15.64 9.56 11.20
CA ALA A 132 -15.20 8.19 10.91
C ALA A 132 -13.80 8.20 10.26
N PRO A 133 -12.88 7.31 10.71
CA PRO A 133 -11.56 7.17 10.10
C PRO A 133 -11.67 6.69 8.65
N LEU A 134 -10.73 7.11 7.80
CA LEU A 134 -10.65 6.67 6.41
C LEU A 134 -9.95 5.32 6.31
N ASN A 135 -10.57 4.28 6.85
CA ASN A 135 -10.02 2.92 6.76
C ASN A 135 -10.27 2.28 5.38
N ASP A 136 -9.74 1.08 5.17
CA ASP A 136 -9.82 0.42 3.85
C ASP A 136 -11.27 0.17 3.43
N LEU A 137 -12.11 -0.29 4.36
CA LEU A 137 -13.53 -0.52 4.10
C LEU A 137 -14.28 0.76 3.70
N ALA A 138 -13.91 1.93 4.25
CA ALA A 138 -14.46 3.21 3.85
C ALA A 138 -14.03 3.60 2.41
N ILE A 139 -12.79 3.29 2.03
CA ILE A 139 -12.27 3.54 0.68
C ILE A 139 -12.96 2.61 -0.34
N GLN A 140 -13.11 1.31 -0.03
CA GLN A 140 -13.81 0.35 -0.89
C GLN A 140 -15.26 0.79 -1.15
N ARG A 141 -16.01 1.18 -0.11
CA ARG A 141 -17.38 1.71 -0.26
C ARG A 141 -17.43 2.92 -1.16
N ARG A 142 -16.48 3.85 -1.00
CA ARG A 142 -16.41 5.07 -1.81
C ARG A 142 -16.08 4.77 -3.27
N LEU A 143 -15.19 3.83 -3.55
CA LEU A 143 -14.92 3.35 -4.91
C LEU A 143 -16.15 2.68 -5.52
N ALA A 144 -16.84 1.82 -4.76
CA ALA A 144 -18.07 1.17 -5.20
C ALA A 144 -19.15 2.20 -5.56
N ASP A 145 -19.34 3.22 -4.72
CA ASP A 145 -20.24 4.35 -4.95
C ASP A 145 -19.89 5.12 -6.24
N MET A 146 -18.62 5.43 -6.45
CA MET A 146 -18.16 6.14 -7.66
C MET A 146 -18.43 5.32 -8.93
N ILE A 147 -18.23 4.00 -8.87
CA ILE A 147 -18.49 3.08 -9.98
C ILE A 147 -20.01 2.99 -10.24
N GLU A 148 -20.83 2.80 -9.21
CA GLU A 148 -22.29 2.70 -9.32
C GLU A 148 -22.90 3.99 -9.91
N LYS A 149 -22.43 5.14 -9.44
CA LYS A 149 -22.83 6.47 -9.92
C LYS A 149 -22.20 6.84 -11.27
N LYS A 150 -21.35 5.98 -11.84
CA LYS A 150 -20.63 6.19 -13.10
C LYS A 150 -19.75 7.45 -13.10
N ALA A 151 -19.28 7.87 -11.92
CA ALA A 151 -18.28 8.92 -11.78
C ALA A 151 -16.91 8.43 -12.30
N VAL A 152 -16.64 7.14 -12.17
CA VAL A 152 -15.53 6.46 -12.84
C VAL A 152 -16.06 5.31 -13.69
N ALA A 153 -15.26 4.87 -14.67
CA ALA A 153 -15.60 3.71 -15.49
C ALA A 153 -15.69 2.43 -14.63
N ALA A 154 -16.52 1.48 -15.07
CA ALA A 154 -16.58 0.16 -14.46
C ALA A 154 -15.22 -0.55 -14.56
N PRO A 155 -14.84 -1.37 -13.55
CA PRO A 155 -13.60 -2.13 -13.59
C PRO A 155 -13.57 -3.06 -14.80
N THR A 156 -12.40 -3.15 -15.44
CA THR A 156 -12.07 -4.21 -16.40
C THR A 156 -10.95 -5.06 -15.84
N ALA A 157 -10.61 -6.16 -16.52
CA ALA A 157 -9.47 -7.00 -16.14
C ALA A 157 -8.10 -6.26 -16.17
N GLU A 158 -8.05 -5.08 -16.80
CA GLU A 158 -6.84 -4.26 -16.93
C GLU A 158 -6.85 -3.06 -15.96
N THR A 159 -7.98 -2.77 -15.32
CA THR A 159 -8.16 -1.53 -14.55
C THR A 159 -7.51 -1.63 -13.16
N VAL A 160 -6.74 -0.60 -12.81
CA VAL A 160 -6.31 -0.34 -11.43
C VAL A 160 -6.72 1.09 -11.06
N PHE A 161 -7.56 1.22 -10.04
CA PHE A 161 -7.93 2.52 -9.49
C PHE A 161 -6.84 2.99 -8.52
N VAL A 162 -6.24 4.15 -8.78
CA VAL A 162 -5.20 4.72 -7.92
C VAL A 162 -5.77 5.90 -7.16
N VAL A 163 -5.99 5.72 -5.87
CA VAL A 163 -6.58 6.72 -4.97
C VAL A 163 -5.45 7.51 -4.29
N PHE A 164 -5.28 8.75 -4.70
CA PHE A 164 -4.36 9.70 -4.09
C PHE A 164 -5.10 10.50 -3.01
N LEU A 165 -4.68 10.33 -1.76
CA LEU A 165 -5.28 11.06 -0.64
C LEU A 165 -4.77 12.51 -0.60
N ALA A 166 -5.67 13.44 -0.28
CA ALA A 166 -5.33 14.84 -0.08
C ALA A 166 -4.41 15.05 1.13
N PRO A 167 -3.66 16.17 1.20
CA PRO A 167 -2.91 16.55 2.39
C PRO A 167 -3.76 16.49 3.66
N GLY A 168 -3.20 15.94 4.74
CA GLY A 168 -3.87 15.81 6.04
C GLY A 168 -4.87 14.65 6.15
N LEU A 169 -5.13 13.91 5.07
CA LEU A 169 -5.86 12.66 5.14
C LEU A 169 -4.90 11.49 5.36
N HIS A 170 -5.31 10.57 6.24
CA HIS A 170 -4.58 9.35 6.55
C HIS A 170 -5.51 8.16 6.40
N SER A 171 -5.09 7.17 5.60
CA SER A 171 -5.77 5.87 5.58
C SER A 171 -5.29 4.97 6.71
N SER A 172 -6.05 3.93 7.03
CA SER A 172 -5.63 2.87 7.96
C SER A 172 -5.88 1.47 7.39
N LEU A 173 -5.04 0.53 7.81
CA LEU A 173 -5.19 -0.92 7.63
C LEU A 173 -5.08 -1.56 9.01
N GLY A 174 -6.22 -1.86 9.64
CA GLY A 174 -6.24 -2.29 11.04
C GLY A 174 -5.50 -1.29 11.95
N ALA A 175 -4.44 -1.72 12.62
CA ALA A 175 -3.62 -0.87 13.50
C ALA A 175 -2.58 0.01 12.76
N HIS A 176 -2.37 -0.21 11.46
CA HIS A 176 -1.36 0.49 10.67
C HIS A 176 -1.92 1.78 10.05
N GLN A 177 -1.13 2.84 10.06
CA GLN A 177 -1.50 4.15 9.55
C GLN A 177 -0.72 4.53 8.29
N GLY A 178 -1.44 5.02 7.29
CA GLY A 178 -0.90 5.54 6.05
C GLY A 178 -0.12 6.82 6.24
N GLY A 179 0.99 6.91 5.53
CA GLY A 179 2.00 7.93 5.76
C GLY A 179 2.93 7.48 6.88
N ARG A 180 2.49 6.97 8.04
CA ARG A 180 3.40 6.58 9.13
C ARG A 180 4.09 5.23 8.89
N ASP A 181 3.30 4.19 8.69
CA ASP A 181 3.76 2.79 8.68
C ASP A 181 3.97 2.28 7.24
N PHE A 182 3.20 2.81 6.29
CA PHE A 182 3.30 2.52 4.86
C PHE A 182 3.16 3.79 4.02
N ALA A 183 3.81 3.81 2.86
CA ALA A 183 3.74 4.89 1.88
C ALA A 183 2.65 4.68 0.82
N ALA A 184 2.23 3.44 0.61
CA ALA A 184 1.08 3.07 -0.21
C ALA A 184 0.66 1.63 0.11
N TYR A 185 -0.52 1.21 -0.34
CA TYR A 185 -0.89 -0.21 -0.39
C TYR A 185 -1.73 -0.49 -1.63
N HIS A 186 -1.88 -1.77 -1.96
CA HIS A 186 -2.87 -2.20 -2.92
C HIS A 186 -3.70 -3.35 -2.36
N ASN A 187 -4.95 -3.40 -2.76
CA ASN A 187 -5.90 -4.43 -2.39
C ASN A 187 -6.93 -4.62 -3.51
N PHE A 188 -7.85 -5.56 -3.33
CA PHE A 188 -8.96 -5.78 -4.24
C PHE A 188 -10.23 -6.14 -3.48
N PHE A 189 -11.38 -5.88 -4.09
CA PHE A 189 -12.67 -6.32 -3.57
C PHE A 189 -13.63 -6.64 -4.72
N HIS A 190 -14.73 -7.31 -4.41
CA HIS A 190 -15.77 -7.62 -5.39
C HIS A 190 -16.95 -6.64 -5.23
N ALA A 191 -17.23 -5.89 -6.30
CA ALA A 191 -18.42 -5.05 -6.42
C ALA A 191 -19.41 -5.68 -7.42
N ALA A 192 -20.64 -5.15 -7.49
CA ALA A 192 -21.62 -5.58 -8.49
C ALA A 192 -21.13 -5.42 -9.94
N ALA A 193 -20.23 -4.46 -10.18
CA ALA A 193 -19.64 -4.19 -11.49
C ALA A 193 -18.44 -5.10 -11.83
N GLY A 194 -17.96 -5.93 -10.89
CA GLY A 194 -16.81 -6.81 -11.07
C GLY A 194 -15.76 -6.69 -9.98
N GLU A 195 -14.62 -7.33 -10.19
CA GLU A 195 -13.46 -7.24 -9.30
C GLU A 195 -12.79 -5.86 -9.45
N VAL A 196 -12.68 -5.14 -8.35
CA VAL A 196 -12.07 -3.81 -8.27
C VAL A 196 -10.68 -3.97 -7.66
N ARG A 197 -9.64 -3.73 -8.46
CA ARG A 197 -8.25 -3.64 -7.99
C ARG A 197 -7.90 -2.18 -7.77
N TYR A 198 -7.30 -1.87 -6.64
CA TYR A 198 -7.01 -0.49 -6.29
C TYR A 198 -5.73 -0.32 -5.48
N VAL A 199 -5.19 0.88 -5.57
CA VAL A 199 -4.04 1.37 -4.84
C VAL A 199 -4.49 2.57 -4.02
N VAL A 200 -3.99 2.69 -2.80
CA VAL A 200 -4.19 3.88 -1.96
C VAL A 200 -2.84 4.47 -1.62
N VAL A 201 -2.69 5.77 -1.89
CA VAL A 201 -1.46 6.51 -1.71
C VAL A 201 -1.72 7.69 -0.78
N PRO A 202 -1.32 7.59 0.51
CA PRO A 202 -1.28 8.73 1.41
C PRO A 202 -0.41 9.87 0.85
N PHE A 203 -0.83 11.11 1.07
CA PHE A 203 -0.06 12.27 0.65
C PHE A 203 1.32 12.30 1.32
N ASP A 204 2.39 12.41 0.54
CA ASP A 204 3.73 12.70 1.05
C ASP A 204 4.18 14.11 0.65
N SER A 205 4.76 14.86 1.59
CA SER A 205 5.24 16.21 1.33
C SER A 205 6.33 16.26 0.26
N ASN A 206 7.13 15.19 0.12
CA ASN A 206 8.11 15.03 -0.94
C ASN A 206 7.42 14.44 -2.20
N PRO A 207 7.31 15.22 -3.30
CA PRO A 207 6.61 14.78 -4.51
C PRO A 207 7.21 13.52 -5.13
N GLU A 208 8.53 13.36 -5.07
CA GLU A 208 9.21 12.22 -5.68
C GLU A 208 8.98 10.94 -4.87
N THR A 209 9.07 11.02 -3.54
CA THR A 209 8.71 9.89 -2.67
C THR A 209 7.25 9.47 -2.87
N HIS A 210 6.34 10.45 -2.94
CA HIS A 210 4.92 10.19 -3.17
C HIS A 210 4.68 9.41 -4.47
N ARG A 211 5.29 9.88 -5.55
CA ARG A 211 5.16 9.29 -6.89
C ARG A 211 5.82 7.91 -6.98
N GLN A 212 6.98 7.72 -6.35
CA GLN A 212 7.67 6.42 -6.32
C GLN A 212 6.86 5.37 -5.55
N ALA A 213 6.27 5.74 -4.40
CA ALA A 213 5.41 4.85 -3.64
C ALA A 213 4.17 4.44 -4.44
N ALA A 214 3.52 5.41 -5.11
CA ALA A 214 2.40 5.16 -5.99
C ALA A 214 2.77 4.19 -7.13
N ALA A 215 3.86 4.46 -7.84
CA ALA A 215 4.32 3.63 -8.95
C ALA A 215 4.69 2.21 -8.49
N GLN A 216 5.35 2.06 -7.34
CA GLN A 216 5.68 0.76 -6.78
C GLN A 216 4.43 -0.05 -6.42
N ALA A 217 3.43 0.58 -5.79
CA ALA A 217 2.17 -0.08 -5.45
C ALA A 217 1.37 -0.46 -6.70
N PHE A 218 1.34 0.41 -7.71
CA PHE A 218 0.71 0.14 -9.00
C PHE A 218 1.35 -1.08 -9.70
N VAL A 219 2.68 -1.14 -9.76
CA VAL A 219 3.40 -2.30 -10.31
C VAL A 219 3.15 -3.56 -9.48
N ASN A 220 3.18 -3.45 -8.14
CA ASN A 220 2.86 -4.59 -7.27
C ASN A 220 1.43 -5.09 -7.51
N THR A 221 0.47 -4.20 -7.77
CA THR A 221 -0.90 -4.58 -8.13
C THR A 221 -0.91 -5.37 -9.43
N ALA A 222 -0.21 -4.91 -10.47
CA ALA A 222 -0.15 -5.63 -11.74
C ALA A 222 0.47 -7.04 -11.61
N LEU A 223 1.47 -7.17 -10.75
CA LEU A 223 2.21 -8.40 -10.50
C LEU A 223 1.55 -9.37 -9.49
N ASN A 224 0.71 -8.84 -8.61
CA ASN A 224 0.04 -9.59 -7.55
C ASN A 224 -1.39 -9.05 -7.35
N PRO A 225 -2.26 -9.16 -8.35
CA PRO A 225 -3.47 -8.37 -8.44
C PRO A 225 -4.57 -8.84 -7.46
N THR A 226 -4.43 -10.04 -6.90
CA THR A 226 -5.35 -10.63 -5.90
C THR A 226 -4.65 -10.91 -4.56
N GLY A 227 -3.45 -10.37 -4.33
CA GLY A 227 -2.73 -10.52 -3.05
C GLY A 227 -2.26 -11.94 -2.70
N ASN A 228 -2.48 -12.93 -3.56
CA ASN A 228 -2.18 -14.35 -3.32
C ASN A 228 -0.80 -14.78 -3.83
N GLY A 229 -0.18 -13.98 -4.71
CA GLY A 229 1.21 -14.11 -5.08
C GLY A 229 2.12 -13.37 -4.12
N TRP A 230 3.41 -13.72 -4.13
CA TRP A 230 4.43 -13.00 -3.37
C TRP A 230 5.78 -13.10 -4.07
N PHE A 231 6.66 -12.17 -3.71
CA PHE A 231 7.97 -11.92 -4.30
C PHE A 231 9.06 -11.81 -3.25
#